data_AF-A0A9E5LQA0-F1
#
_entry.id   AF-A0A9E5LQA0-F1
#
_cell.length_a   1.000
_cell.length_b   1.000
_cell.length_c   1.000
_cell.angle_alpha   90.00
_cell.angle_beta   90.00
_cell.angle_gamma   90.00
#
_symmetry.space_group_name_H-M   'P 1'
#
loop_
_entity.id
_entity.type
_entity.pdbx_description
1 polymer ?
#
loop_
_entity_poly.entity_id
_entity_poly.type
_entity_poly.pdbx_seq_one_letter_code
_entity_poly.pdbx_strand_id
1 'polypeptide(L)' 'AVRALELADRSVILDTGSVVFDGTAKEVLDNAELRAEYLAI' A
#
# COMPACT_ATOMS: atom_id res chain seq x y z
N ALA A 1 -0.85 8.17 5.74
CA ALA A 1 -0.34 7.11 4.85
C ALA A 1 -0.02 7.63 3.44
N VAL A 2 -0.92 8.38 2.79
CA VAL A 2 -0.72 8.93 1.43
C VAL A 2 0.63 9.63 1.22
N ARG A 3 0.98 10.62 2.05
CA ARG A 3 2.26 11.36 1.96
C ARG A 3 3.52 10.49 2.12
N ALA A 4 3.41 9.36 2.80
CA ALA A 4 4.52 8.43 2.96
C ALA A 4 4.71 7.57 1.70
N LEU A 5 3.61 7.17 1.05
CA LEU A 5 3.65 6.45 -0.22
C LEU A 5 4.13 7.33 -1.37
N GLU A 6 3.80 8.63 -1.37
CA GLU A 6 4.29 9.58 -2.37
C GLU A 6 5.82 9.75 -2.38
N LEU A 7 6.49 9.46 -1.25
CA LEU A 7 7.94 9.57 -1.11
C LEU A 7 8.64 8.20 -1.18
N ALA A 8 7.91 7.10 -1.01
CA ALA A 8 8.48 5.77 -0.96
C ALA A 8 8.59 5.16 -2.37
N ASP A 9 9.71 4.51 -2.65
CA ASP A 9 9.88 3.77 -3.91
C ASP A 9 9.21 2.38 -3.88
N ARG A 10 9.05 1.81 -2.67
CA ARG A 10 8.53 0.45 -2.44
C ARG A 10 7.54 0.43 -1.29
N SER A 11 6.54 -0.44 -1.38
CA SER A 11 5.54 -0.64 -0.33
C SER A 11 5.29 -2.13 -0.10
N VAL A 12 5.14 -2.49 1.17
CA VAL A 12 4.78 -3.85 1.60
C VAL A 12 3.60 -3.73 2.54
N ILE A 13 2.53 -4.51 2.28
CA ILE A 13 1.34 -4.58 3.13
C ILE A 13 1.37 -5.93 3.86
N LEU A 14 1.21 -5.84 5.18
CA LEU A 14 1.17 -6.98 6.08
C LEU A 14 -0.25 -7.11 6.64
N ASP A 15 -0.79 -8.31 6.59
CA ASP A 15 -2.04 -8.68 7.26
C ASP A 15 -1.85 -9.97 8.05
N THR A 16 -2.34 -10.00 9.29
CA THR A 16 -2.22 -11.13 10.24
C THR A 16 -0.84 -11.79 10.33
N GLY A 17 0.23 -11.01 10.11
CA GLY A 17 1.62 -11.49 10.16
C GLY A 17 2.15 -12.11 8.86
N SER A 18 1.37 -12.04 7.77
CA SER A 18 1.77 -12.45 6.43
C SER A 18 1.82 -11.26 5.47
N VAL A 19 2.72 -11.31 4.49
CA VAL A 19 2.79 -10.28 3.44
C VAL A 19 1.71 -10.58 2.40
N VAL A 20 0.74 -9.69 2.28
CA VAL A 20 -0.36 -9.80 1.30
C VAL A 20 -0.10 -8.97 0.04
N PHE A 21 0.78 -7.99 0.11
CA PHE A 21 1.23 -7.22 -1.05
C PHE A 21 2.71 -6.82 -0.90
N ASP A 22 3.47 -6.99 -1.98
CA ASP A 22 4.82 -6.47 -2.15
C ASP A 22 4.95 -5.88 -3.55
N GLY A 23 5.20 -4.57 -3.62
CA GLY A 23 5.32 -3.86 -4.89
C GLY A 23 5.79 -2.42 -4.71
N THR A 24 5.53 -1.59 -5.72
CA THR A 24 5.85 -0.16 -5.68
C THR A 24 4.79 0.62 -4.92
N ALA A 25 5.19 1.71 -4.27
CA ALA A 25 4.22 2.58 -3.61
C ALA A 25 3.20 3.19 -4.60
N LYS A 26 3.62 3.36 -5.85
CA LYS A 26 2.76 3.83 -6.94
C LYS A 26 1.63 2.86 -7.24
N GLU A 27 1.89 1.56 -7.28
CA GLU A 27 0.85 0.53 -7.49
C GLU A 27 -0.20 0.56 -6.38
N VAL A 28 0.20 0.82 -5.12
CA VAL A 28 -0.76 0.99 -4.02
C VAL A 28 -1.54 2.29 -4.18
N LEU A 29 -0.92 3.39 -4.57
CA LEU A 29 -1.60 4.67 -4.77
C LEU A 29 -2.62 4.64 -5.92
N ASP A 30 -2.27 3.95 -7.01
CA ASP A 30 -3.10 3.83 -8.22
C ASP A 30 -4.22 2.78 -8.06
N ASN A 31 -4.14 1.90 -7.05
CA ASN A 31 -5.14 0.87 -6.79
C ASN A 31 -6.12 1.30 -5.68
N ALA A 32 -7.34 1.67 -6.07
CA ALA A 32 -8.38 2.12 -5.16
C ALA A 32 -8.88 1.03 -4.20
N GLU A 33 -8.90 -0.25 -4.60
CA GLU A 33 -9.27 -1.36 -3.73
C GLU A 33 -8.22 -1.57 -2.63
N LEU A 34 -6.94 -1.64 -2.99
CA LEU A 34 -5.86 -1.79 -2.00
C LEU A 34 -5.84 -0.65 -0.99
N ARG A 35 -6.15 0.57 -1.45
CA ARG A 35 -6.28 1.74 -0.58
C ARG A 35 -7.48 1.66 0.36
N ALA A 36 -8.63 1.25 -0.15
CA ALA A 36 -9.83 1.11 0.67
C ALA A 36 -9.66 -0.01 1.72
N GLU A 37 -9.09 -1.14 1.31
CA GLU A 37 -8.95 -2.35 2.12
C GLU A 37 -7.86 -2.20 3.19
N TYR A 38 -6.70 -1.63 2.84
CA TYR A 38 -5.53 -1.61 3.74
C TYR A 38 -5.14 -0.22 4.24
N LEU A 39 -5.56 0.86 3.58
CA LEU A 39 -5.28 2.22 4.00
C LEU A 39 -6.52 2.97 4.53
N ALA A 40 -7.72 2.38 4.42
CA ALA A 40 -9.00 2.96 4.84
C ALA A 40 -9.29 4.34 4.23
N ILE A 41 -8.86 4.58 2.97
CA ILE A 41 -8.96 5.84 2.20
C ILE A 41 -9.24 5.59 0.71
#